data_AF-F4MWQ7-F1
#
_entry.id   AF-F4MWQ7-F1
#
_cell.length_a   1.000
_cell.length_b   1.000
_cell.length_c   1.000
_cell.angle_alpha   90.00
_cell.angle_beta   90.00
_cell.angle_gamma   90.00
#
_symmetry.space_group_name_H-M   'P 1'
#
loop_
_entity.id
_entity.type
_entity.pdbx_description
1 polymer ?
#
loop_
_entity_poly.entity_id
_entity_poly.type
_entity_poly.pdbx_seq_one_letter_code
_entity_poly.pdbx_strand_id
1 'polypeptide(L)'
;MMFEDTVNRANPIKGRINMSNLCSEILQVNSPTEYNDDLSYRHIGKDISCNLGSLNIAHIMDSPDFGKSIETAIRGLTAVSDMSNIRSVPSIEKGNQEFPCHSASGR
;
A
#
# COMPACT_ATOMS: atom_id res chain seq x y z
N MET A 1 -5.81 15.27 -9.10
CA MET A 1 -5.76 14.92 -10.54
C MET A 1 -4.75 13.79 -10.69
N MET A 2 -5.00 12.80 -11.54
CA MET A 2 -4.10 11.66 -11.75
C MET A 2 -3.80 11.51 -13.25
N PHE A 3 -2.52 11.49 -13.60
CA PHE A 3 -2.05 11.34 -14.99
C PHE A 3 -1.77 9.86 -15.27
N GLU A 4 -2.80 9.13 -15.72
CA GLU A 4 -2.78 7.67 -15.82
C GLU A 4 -1.56 7.11 -16.57
N ASP A 5 -1.21 7.67 -17.73
CA ASP A 5 -0.09 7.18 -18.54
C ASP A 5 1.26 7.38 -17.86
N THR A 6 1.45 8.51 -17.16
CA THR A 6 2.68 8.79 -16.41
C THR A 6 2.82 7.82 -15.25
N VAL A 7 1.73 7.60 -14.51
CA VAL A 7 1.70 6.67 -13.38
C VAL A 7 1.99 5.24 -13.84
N ASN A 8 1.31 4.76 -14.88
CA ASN A 8 1.47 3.39 -15.35
C ASN A 8 2.82 3.14 -16.03
N ARG A 9 3.42 4.14 -16.68
CA ARG A 9 4.77 4.04 -17.24
C ARG A 9 5.86 3.91 -16.17
N ALA A 10 5.66 4.52 -15.01
CA ALA A 10 6.59 4.45 -13.88
C ALA A 10 6.29 3.31 -12.89
N ASN A 11 5.14 2.62 -13.05
CA ASN A 11 4.71 1.55 -12.15
C ASN A 11 5.61 0.30 -12.30
N PRO A 12 6.34 -0.13 -11.25
CA PRO A 12 7.18 -1.32 -11.30
C PRO A 12 6.39 -2.63 -11.10
N ILE A 13 5.11 -2.55 -10.70
CA ILE A 13 4.29 -3.71 -10.38
C ILE A 13 3.42 -4.09 -11.57
N LYS A 14 3.40 -5.39 -11.92
CA LYS A 14 2.54 -5.91 -12.99
C LYS A 14 1.06 -5.60 -12.68
N GLY A 15 0.43 -4.85 -13.58
CA GLY A 15 -0.96 -4.42 -13.46
C GLY A 15 -1.13 -2.99 -13.96
N ARG A 16 -2.37 -2.49 -13.96
CA ARG A 16 -2.64 -1.07 -14.25
C ARG A 16 -3.13 -0.39 -12.98
N ILE A 17 -2.66 0.84 -12.77
CA ILE A 17 -3.17 1.76 -11.76
C ILE A 17 -4.26 2.60 -12.43
N ASN A 18 -5.49 2.45 -11.94
CA ASN A 18 -6.71 3.03 -12.54
C ASN A 18 -7.41 4.05 -11.63
N MET A 19 -6.94 4.22 -10.39
CA MET A 19 -7.50 5.14 -9.40
C MET A 19 -6.43 5.67 -8.44
N SER A 20 -6.82 6.60 -7.58
CA SER A 20 -6.02 7.10 -6.46
C SER A 20 -6.88 7.27 -5.20
N ASN A 21 -6.30 7.69 -4.08
CA ASN A 21 -7.04 8.01 -2.86
C ASN A 21 -7.59 9.45 -2.89
N LEU A 22 -8.29 9.82 -1.81
CA LEU A 22 -8.90 11.14 -1.62
C LEU A 22 -7.91 12.29 -1.73
N CYS A 23 -6.68 12.10 -1.25
CA CYS A 23 -5.64 13.12 -1.24
C CYS A 23 -4.72 13.04 -2.49
N SER A 24 -4.95 12.05 -3.36
CA SER A 24 -4.27 11.80 -4.64
C SER A 24 -2.81 11.33 -4.59
N GLU A 25 -2.26 10.98 -3.42
CA GLU A 25 -0.90 10.45 -3.30
C GLU A 25 -0.77 8.93 -3.45
N ILE A 26 -1.84 8.14 -3.30
CA ILE A 26 -1.76 6.67 -3.34
C ILE A 26 -2.00 6.15 -4.74
N LEU A 27 -1.05 5.37 -5.26
CA LEU A 27 -1.05 4.83 -6.61
C LEU A 27 -0.56 3.38 -6.55
N GLN A 28 -1.48 2.42 -6.51
CA GLN A 28 -1.19 0.99 -6.47
C GLN A 28 -2.12 0.23 -7.41
N VAL A 29 -1.70 -0.98 -7.81
CA VAL A 29 -2.54 -1.87 -8.62
C VAL A 29 -3.67 -2.45 -7.76
N ASN A 30 -4.83 -2.69 -8.36
CA ASN A 30 -5.97 -3.36 -7.74
C ASN A 30 -6.51 -4.47 -8.65
N SER A 31 -7.40 -5.30 -8.10
CA SER A 31 -8.14 -6.28 -8.90
C SER A 31 -9.58 -6.41 -8.39
N PRO A 32 -10.57 -6.56 -9.30
CA PRO A 32 -11.98 -6.54 -8.92
C PRO A 32 -12.35 -7.72 -8.03
N THR A 33 -13.33 -7.47 -7.16
CA THR A 33 -14.02 -8.50 -6.38
C THR A 33 -15.31 -8.88 -7.09
N GLU A 34 -15.62 -10.18 -7.15
CA GLU A 34 -16.86 -10.70 -7.69
C GLU A 34 -17.76 -11.22 -6.57
N TYR A 35 -19.05 -10.90 -6.67
CA TYR A 35 -20.08 -11.26 -5.71
C TYR A 35 -21.09 -12.22 -6.32
N ASN A 36 -21.70 -13.04 -5.48
CA ASN A 36 -22.93 -13.76 -5.80
C ASN A 36 -24.15 -12.85 -5.60
N ASP A 37 -25.32 -13.30 -6.05
CA ASP A 37 -26.57 -12.52 -5.95
C ASP A 37 -27.00 -12.26 -4.50
N ASP A 38 -26.57 -13.10 -3.56
CA ASP A 38 -26.78 -12.95 -2.11
C ASP A 38 -25.72 -12.06 -1.43
N LEU A 39 -24.87 -11.39 -2.21
CA LEU A 39 -23.74 -10.57 -1.77
C LEU A 39 -22.60 -11.35 -1.09
N SER A 40 -22.66 -12.68 -1.05
CA SER A 40 -21.49 -13.48 -0.66
C SER A 40 -20.38 -13.34 -1.70
N TYR A 41 -19.13 -13.46 -1.25
CA TYR A 41 -17.97 -13.31 -2.13
C TYR A 41 -17.80 -14.57 -3.00
N ARG A 42 -17.85 -14.40 -4.32
CA ARG A 42 -17.47 -15.45 -5.28
C ARG A 42 -15.97 -15.48 -5.48
N HIS A 43 -15.38 -14.31 -5.66
CA HIS A 43 -13.94 -14.12 -5.80
C HIS A 43 -13.54 -12.83 -5.08
N ILE A 44 -12.64 -12.94 -4.09
CA ILE A 44 -12.12 -11.78 -3.38
C ILE A 44 -10.96 -11.20 -4.19
N GLY A 45 -11.16 -9.99 -4.71
CA GLY A 45 -10.13 -9.20 -5.39
C GLY A 45 -9.13 -8.60 -4.41
N LYS A 46 -8.47 -7.52 -4.84
CA LYS A 46 -7.46 -6.82 -4.04
C LYS A 46 -7.76 -5.34 -4.12
N ASP A 47 -8.20 -4.79 -3.00
CA ASP A 47 -8.36 -3.35 -2.81
C ASP A 47 -7.22 -2.79 -1.96
N ILE A 48 -7.10 -1.46 -1.94
CA ILE A 48 -5.93 -0.77 -1.40
C ILE A 48 -6.29 -0.14 -0.05
N SER A 49 -5.54 -0.51 0.99
CA SER A 49 -5.39 0.28 2.21
C SER A 49 -3.97 0.83 2.31
N CYS A 50 -3.82 2.03 2.88
CA CYS A 50 -2.52 2.65 3.04
C CYS A 50 -2.27 3.03 4.51
N ASN A 51 -1.05 2.79 4.98
CA ASN A 51 -0.49 3.35 6.20
C ASN A 51 0.61 4.36 5.83
N LEU A 52 0.63 5.50 6.50
CA LEU A 52 1.46 6.64 6.13
C LEU A 52 2.28 7.12 7.33
N GLY A 53 3.52 7.49 7.06
CA GLY A 53 4.41 8.14 7.99
C GLY A 53 5.29 9.12 7.22
N SER A 54 5.75 10.17 7.89
CA SER A 54 6.65 11.17 7.29
C SER A 54 7.76 11.49 8.26
N LEU A 55 8.93 11.79 7.71
CA LEU A 55 10.11 12.18 8.47
C LEU A 55 10.37 13.66 8.29
N ASN A 56 10.89 14.30 9.33
CA ASN A 56 11.37 15.67 9.25
C ASN A 56 12.74 15.70 8.58
N ILE A 57 12.83 16.35 7.41
CA ILE A 57 14.06 16.39 6.60
C ILE A 57 15.24 16.97 7.39
N ALA A 58 15.05 18.08 8.11
CA ALA A 58 16.14 18.74 8.83
C ALA A 58 16.75 17.81 9.89
N HIS A 59 15.89 17.20 10.72
CA HIS A 59 16.36 16.29 11.77
C HIS A 59 16.99 15.01 11.23
N ILE A 60 16.52 14.53 10.08
CA ILE A 60 17.11 13.35 9.43
C ILE A 60 18.48 13.67 8.83
N MET A 61 18.67 14.85 8.25
CA MET A 61 19.96 15.28 7.73
C MET A 61 20.99 15.53 8.82
N ASP A 62 20.54 15.97 10.00
CA ASP A 62 21.39 16.14 11.20
C ASP A 62 21.66 14.80 11.92
N SER A 63 21.01 13.70 11.51
CA SER A 63 21.19 12.40 12.15
C SER A 63 22.56 11.82 11.82
N PRO A 64 23.31 11.32 12.83
CA PRO A 64 24.57 10.63 12.58
C PRO A 64 24.39 9.28 11.86
N ASP A 65 23.17 8.74 11.85
CA ASP A 65 22.82 7.48 11.17
C ASP A 65 21.48 7.62 10.45
N PHE A 66 21.54 8.17 9.24
CA PHE A 66 20.38 8.32 8.34
C PHE A 66 19.73 6.97 8.04
N GLY A 67 20.54 5.93 7.79
CA GLY A 67 20.06 4.59 7.40
C GLY A 67 19.18 3.97 8.48
N LYS A 68 19.60 4.06 9.75
CA LYS A 68 18.81 3.56 10.88
C LYS A 68 17.48 4.30 11.04
N SER A 69 17.43 5.60 10.79
CA SER A 69 16.17 6.36 10.83
C SER A 69 15.19 5.89 9.76
N ILE A 70 15.67 5.65 8.53
CA ILE A 70 14.85 5.10 7.44
C ILE A 70 14.38 3.67 7.78
N GLU A 71 15.29 2.80 8.23
CA GLU A 71 14.95 1.42 8.58
C GLU A 71 13.89 1.36 9.69
N THR A 72 14.02 2.21 10.71
CA THR A 72 13.06 2.29 11.81
C THR A 72 11.69 2.73 11.32
N ALA A 73 11.63 3.74 10.43
CA ALA A 73 10.38 4.20 9.85
C ALA A 73 9.70 3.11 9.01
N ILE A 74 10.45 2.42 8.15
CA ILE A 74 9.93 1.30 7.34
C ILE A 74 9.40 0.20 8.24
N ARG A 75 10.16 -0.24 9.26
CA ARG A 75 9.70 -1.27 10.21
C ARG A 75 8.45 -0.85 10.97
N GLY A 76 8.35 0.41 11.37
CA GLY A 76 7.17 0.94 12.05
C GLY A 76 5.92 0.89 11.17
N LEU A 77 6.02 1.34 9.93
CA LEU A 77 4.92 1.30 8.96
C LEU A 77 4.53 -0.13 8.58
N THR A 78 5.52 -1.00 8.40
CA THR A 78 5.29 -2.44 8.19
C THR A 78 4.54 -3.07 9.36
N ALA A 79 4.89 -2.73 10.61
CA ALA A 79 4.18 -3.23 11.78
C ALA A 79 2.72 -2.77 11.81
N VAL A 80 2.42 -1.53 11.38
CA VAL A 80 1.03 -1.06 11.23
C VAL A 80 0.28 -1.89 10.19
N SER A 81 0.92 -2.23 9.07
CA SER A 81 0.37 -3.14 8.06
C SER A 81 0.07 -4.52 8.65
N ASP A 82 1.03 -5.11 9.37
CA ASP A 82 0.92 -6.46 9.96
C ASP A 82 -0.17 -6.54 11.04
N MET A 83 -0.36 -5.47 11.82
CA MET A 83 -1.41 -5.39 12.84
C MET A 83 -2.80 -5.08 12.27
N SER A 84 -2.89 -4.60 11.03
CA SER A 84 -4.15 -4.16 10.43
C SER A 84 -4.99 -5.34 9.97
N ASN A 85 -6.23 -5.43 10.46
CA ASN A 85 -7.21 -6.41 10.03
C ASN A 85 -8.59 -5.76 9.89
N ILE A 86 -9.01 -5.53 8.64
CA ILE A 86 -10.27 -4.87 8.29
C ILE A 86 -11.31 -5.91 7.83
N ARG A 87 -11.82 -6.67 8.79
CA ARG A 87 -12.76 -7.79 8.54
C ARG A 87 -14.06 -7.39 7.85
N SER A 88 -14.46 -6.13 7.95
CA SER A 88 -15.67 -5.62 7.31
C SER A 88 -15.55 -5.52 5.79
N VAL A 89 -14.32 -5.52 5.24
CA VAL A 89 -14.07 -5.43 3.80
C VAL A 89 -12.96 -6.44 3.42
N PRO A 90 -13.31 -7.72 3.18
CA PRO A 90 -12.35 -8.78 2.88
C PRO A 90 -11.34 -8.51 1.74
N SER A 91 -11.71 -7.72 0.72
CA SER A 91 -10.79 -7.36 -0.36
C SER A 91 -9.68 -6.40 0.08
N ILE A 92 -9.95 -5.55 1.07
CA ILE A 92 -8.96 -4.68 1.72
C ILE A 92 -8.06 -5.51 2.63
N GLU A 93 -8.62 -6.41 3.43
CA GLU A 93 -7.84 -7.31 4.29
C GLU A 93 -6.88 -8.17 3.46
N LYS A 94 -7.38 -8.81 2.40
CA LYS A 94 -6.58 -9.59 1.45
C LYS A 94 -5.53 -8.74 0.76
N GLY A 95 -5.88 -7.54 0.32
CA GLY A 95 -4.94 -6.60 -0.29
C GLY A 95 -3.77 -6.25 0.63
N ASN A 96 -4.04 -5.94 1.90
CA ASN A 96 -3.01 -5.65 2.90
C ASN A 96 -2.10 -6.86 3.18
N GLN A 97 -2.65 -8.08 3.22
CA GLN A 97 -1.86 -9.30 3.47
C GLN A 97 -1.01 -9.76 2.27
N GLU A 98 -1.46 -9.50 1.04
CA GLU A 98 -0.75 -9.92 -0.18
C GLU A 98 0.20 -8.86 -0.75
N PHE A 99 0.04 -7.59 -0.39
CA PHE A 99 0.99 -6.50 -0.69
C PHE A 99 1.73 -5.98 0.56
N PRO A 100 2.34 -6.83 1.39
CA PRO A 100 3.05 -6.35 2.55
C PRO A 100 4.31 -5.56 2.11
N CYS A 101 4.61 -4.50 2.84
CA CYS A 101 5.85 -3.71 2.68
C CYS A 101 7.13 -4.56 2.77
N HIS A 102 7.04 -5.82 3.23
CA HIS A 102 8.12 -6.81 3.26
C HIS A 102 8.71 -7.17 1.90
N SER A 103 7.97 -6.99 0.80
CA SER A 103 8.46 -7.37 -0.55
C SER A 103 9.63 -6.54 -1.08
N ALA A 104 9.97 -5.42 -0.40
CA ALA A 104 11.12 -4.58 -0.74
C ALA A 104 12.38 -4.85 0.10
N SER A 105 12.30 -5.62 1.20
CA SER A 105 13.50 -6.06 1.94
C SER A 105 13.79 -7.51 1.61
N GLY A 106 14.61 -7.73 0.57
CA GLY A 106 15.14 -9.05 0.25
C GLY A 106 15.72 -9.71 1.49
N ARG A 107 15.28 -10.93 1.76
CA ARG A 107 16.14 -11.94 2.37
C ARG A 107 17.23 -12.31 1.37
#